data_AF-A0A534M355-F1
#
_entry.id   AF-A0A534M355-F1
#
_cell.length_a   1.000
_cell.length_b   1.000
_cell.length_c   1.000
_cell.angle_alpha   90.00
_cell.angle_beta   90.00
_cell.angle_gamma   90.00
#
_symmetry.space_group_name_H-M   'P 1'
#
loop_
_entity.id
_entity.type
_entity.pdbx_description
1 polymer ?
#
loop_
_entity_poly.entity_id
_entity_poly.type
_entity_poly.pdbx_seq_one_letter_code
_entity_poly.pdbx_strand_id
1 'polypeptide(L)'
;IHLYSTPSYRELDPTLFLFIAAPFFFGFMIGDAGYGAIFIAMGLVASSRIKRESIWWRIFFVTAIGGVWAFLLGFFVFGEAFGMPFHPALGHPEELSFESFGIYVPLDALIHKGLDIKDMMYLSLLFAALHLGAGYVFGFVNELGHNKRYALAKLGWFLCLFGLFTLLTSILSWSPVAHWVWNVPLGWFPRTLERNLSGFVGQPIPLVSLLLIFGCLLGLTESIIAPIEVASLLANVMSYTRLAGLGIGKAAIASAFNTIILEGLIRSGQIGFLILGVVFLVLAQLLVFLLGWISAGIQALRLNYVEAFIKFFKGNGTPFRPFGARTTSEV
;
A
#
# COMPACT_ATOMS: atom_id res chain seq x y z
N ILE A 1 -7.54 -16.71 1.49
CA ILE A 1 -8.06 -17.17 0.17
C ILE A 1 -9.24 -18.09 0.35
N HIS A 2 -9.12 -19.19 1.10
CA HIS A 2 -10.28 -20.05 1.41
C HIS A 2 -11.43 -19.33 2.14
N LEU A 3 -11.15 -18.21 2.82
CA LEU A 3 -12.17 -17.32 3.41
C LEU A 3 -12.99 -16.51 2.38
N TYR A 4 -12.52 -16.39 1.12
CA TYR A 4 -13.18 -15.60 0.08
C TYR A 4 -13.92 -16.51 -0.90
N SER A 5 -13.19 -17.36 -1.63
CA SER A 5 -13.76 -18.48 -2.39
C SER A 5 -12.65 -19.38 -2.95
N THR A 6 -13.00 -20.60 -3.36
CA THR A 6 -12.08 -21.59 -3.91
C THR A 6 -11.82 -21.36 -5.40
N PRO A 7 -10.55 -21.38 -5.84
CA PRO A 7 -10.19 -21.20 -7.25
C PRO A 7 -10.81 -22.29 -8.13
N SER A 8 -11.26 -21.91 -9.34
CA SER A 8 -11.70 -22.87 -10.35
C SER A 8 -10.52 -23.65 -10.92
N TYR A 9 -10.78 -24.85 -11.45
CA TYR A 9 -9.75 -25.82 -11.87
C TYR A 9 -8.80 -25.32 -12.98
N ARG A 10 -9.17 -24.27 -13.71
CA ARG A 10 -8.35 -23.63 -14.76
C ARG A 10 -8.01 -22.17 -14.48
N GLU A 11 -8.34 -21.65 -13.29
CA GLU A 11 -8.00 -20.28 -12.90
C GLU A 11 -6.60 -20.23 -12.29
N LEU A 12 -5.89 -19.11 -12.52
CA LEU A 12 -4.60 -18.87 -11.88
C LEU A 12 -4.81 -18.69 -10.37
N ASP A 13 -3.99 -19.37 -9.58
CA ASP A 13 -4.05 -19.29 -8.13
C ASP A 13 -3.67 -17.87 -7.63
N PRO A 14 -4.57 -17.14 -6.95
CA PRO A 14 -4.27 -15.80 -6.41
C PRO A 14 -3.28 -15.82 -5.24
N THR A 15 -2.86 -17.01 -4.79
CA THR A 15 -2.06 -17.19 -3.57
C THR A 15 -0.72 -16.50 -3.61
N LEU A 16 0.01 -16.65 -4.71
CA LEU A 16 1.31 -16.01 -4.86
C LEU A 16 1.17 -14.49 -4.88
N PHE A 17 0.15 -14.00 -5.58
CA PHE A 17 -0.15 -12.57 -5.69
C PHE A 17 -0.49 -11.96 -4.32
N LEU A 18 -1.38 -12.59 -3.56
CA LEU A 18 -1.73 -12.16 -2.20
C LEU A 18 -0.52 -12.21 -1.26
N PHE A 19 0.29 -13.28 -1.36
CA PHE A 19 1.44 -13.48 -0.49
C PHE A 19 2.51 -12.39 -0.65
N ILE A 20 2.64 -11.82 -1.84
CA ILE A 20 3.58 -10.73 -2.11
C ILE A 20 2.94 -9.38 -1.78
N ALA A 21 1.73 -9.12 -2.29
CA ALA A 21 1.10 -7.81 -2.20
C ALA A 21 0.62 -7.46 -0.79
N ALA A 22 0.04 -8.41 -0.03
CA ALA A 22 -0.52 -8.10 1.28
C ALA A 22 0.53 -7.70 2.32
N PRO A 23 1.66 -8.43 2.50
CA PRO A 23 2.72 -8.00 3.40
C PRO A 23 3.38 -6.69 2.95
N PHE A 24 3.49 -6.46 1.64
CA PHE A 24 4.02 -5.22 1.11
C PHE A 24 3.14 -4.01 1.46
N PHE A 25 1.82 -4.09 1.23
CA PHE A 25 0.90 -3.00 1.59
C PHE A 25 0.82 -2.77 3.10
N PHE A 26 0.86 -3.85 3.89
CA PHE A 26 0.97 -3.75 5.33
C PHE A 26 2.24 -3.00 5.74
N GLY A 27 3.37 -3.39 5.15
CA GLY A 27 4.66 -2.75 5.37
C GLY A 27 4.65 -1.27 4.99
N PHE A 28 4.03 -0.92 3.87
CA PHE A 28 3.92 0.46 3.41
C PHE A 28 3.07 1.34 4.33
N MET A 29 1.91 0.84 4.81
CA MET A 29 1.05 1.61 5.72
C MET A 29 1.71 1.86 7.09
N ILE A 30 2.51 0.92 7.59
CA ILE A 30 3.22 1.13 8.86
C ILE A 30 4.48 1.95 8.61
N GLY A 31 5.33 1.51 7.68
CA GLY A 31 6.51 2.21 7.19
C GLY A 31 7.42 2.77 8.28
N ASP A 32 7.62 2.06 9.39
CA ASP A 32 8.37 2.57 10.54
C ASP A 32 9.35 1.49 10.99
N ALA A 33 10.63 1.86 11.13
CA ALA A 33 11.68 0.92 11.46
C ALA A 33 11.52 0.33 12.87
N GLY A 34 11.09 1.14 13.84
CA GLY A 34 10.87 0.70 15.21
C GLY A 34 9.72 -0.31 15.31
N TYR A 35 8.56 0.04 14.77
CA TYR A 35 7.41 -0.88 14.76
C TYR A 35 7.66 -2.12 13.89
N GLY A 36 8.36 -1.96 12.76
CA GLY A 36 8.76 -3.07 11.90
C GLY A 36 9.62 -4.09 12.63
N ALA A 37 10.61 -3.64 13.41
CA ALA A 37 11.44 -4.51 14.24
C ALA A 37 10.61 -5.27 15.30
N ILE A 38 9.63 -4.62 15.92
CA ILE A 38 8.70 -5.25 16.87
C ILE A 38 7.89 -6.36 16.19
N PHE A 39 7.34 -6.12 15.00
CA PHE A 39 6.59 -7.13 14.25
C PHE A 39 7.46 -8.34 13.86
N ILE A 40 8.71 -8.11 13.45
CA ILE A 40 9.67 -9.18 13.16
C ILE A 40 9.96 -10.00 14.41
N ALA A 41 10.23 -9.33 15.54
CA ALA A 41 10.49 -10.00 16.82
C ALA A 41 9.29 -10.85 17.27
N MET A 42 8.07 -10.32 17.16
CA MET A 42 6.84 -11.07 17.45
C MET A 42 6.70 -12.31 16.57
N GLY A 43 7.04 -12.19 15.28
CA GLY A 43 7.08 -13.31 14.34
C GLY A 43 8.05 -14.41 14.74
N LEU A 44 9.28 -14.03 15.08
CA LEU A 44 10.32 -14.97 15.51
C LEU A 44 9.95 -15.68 16.81
N VAL A 45 9.44 -14.93 17.80
CA VAL A 45 8.96 -15.50 19.07
C VAL A 45 7.80 -16.47 18.82
N ALA A 46 6.81 -16.08 18.02
CA ALA A 46 5.70 -16.96 17.64
C ALA A 46 6.19 -18.24 16.93
N SER A 47 7.21 -18.12 16.07
CA SER A 47 7.78 -19.27 15.36
C SER A 47 8.49 -20.28 16.28
N SER A 48 9.01 -19.82 17.41
CA SER A 48 9.68 -20.66 18.42
C SER A 48 8.72 -21.28 19.45
N ARG A 49 7.56 -20.64 19.71
CA ARG A 49 6.63 -21.03 20.79
C ARG A 49 5.33 -21.67 20.30
N ILE A 50 4.93 -21.44 19.04
CA ILE A 50 3.62 -21.86 18.52
C ILE A 50 3.81 -22.92 17.43
N LYS A 51 2.97 -23.97 17.46
CA LYS A 51 2.93 -24.99 16.41
C LYS A 51 2.43 -24.40 15.09
N ARG A 52 3.04 -24.82 13.97
CA ARG A 52 2.73 -24.34 12.60
C ARG A 52 1.27 -24.54 12.18
N GLU A 53 0.56 -25.49 12.79
CA GLU A 53 -0.83 -25.78 12.49
C GLU A 53 -1.80 -24.75 13.07
N SER A 54 -1.39 -23.96 14.07
CA SER A 54 -2.25 -22.96 14.69
C SER A 54 -2.49 -21.76 13.78
N ILE A 55 -3.72 -21.24 13.77
CA ILE A 55 -4.08 -20.01 13.05
C ILE A 55 -3.24 -18.80 13.48
N TRP A 56 -2.89 -18.74 14.77
CA TRP A 56 -2.05 -17.70 15.35
C TRP A 56 -0.66 -17.69 14.74
N TRP A 57 -0.07 -18.87 14.50
CA TRP A 57 1.22 -18.98 13.84
C TRP A 57 1.18 -18.36 12.44
N ARG A 58 0.12 -18.62 11.68
CA ARG A 58 -0.05 -18.08 10.33
C ARG A 58 -0.20 -16.55 10.34
N ILE A 59 -0.99 -16.00 11.25
CA ILE A 59 -1.19 -14.55 11.38
C ILE A 59 0.13 -13.86 11.78
N PHE A 60 0.83 -14.39 12.78
CA PHE A 60 2.12 -13.81 13.20
C PHE A 60 3.19 -13.95 12.12
N PHE A 61 3.22 -15.05 11.38
CA PHE A 61 4.15 -15.24 10.26
C PHE A 61 3.92 -14.22 9.14
N VAL A 62 2.66 -14.03 8.71
CA VAL A 62 2.33 -13.04 7.67
C VAL A 62 2.62 -11.62 8.16
N THR A 63 2.29 -11.32 9.43
CA THR A 63 2.61 -10.03 10.06
C THR A 63 4.11 -9.81 10.13
N ALA A 64 4.92 -10.84 10.37
CA ALA A 64 6.37 -10.74 10.44
C ALA A 64 6.99 -10.41 9.08
N ILE A 65 6.52 -11.05 8.00
CA ILE A 65 6.94 -10.72 6.63
C ILE A 65 6.56 -9.27 6.31
N GLY A 66 5.36 -8.85 6.72
CA GLY A 66 4.95 -7.45 6.60
C GLY A 66 5.81 -6.51 7.44
N GLY A 67 6.25 -6.96 8.61
CA GLY A 67 7.20 -6.27 9.50
C GLY A 67 8.56 -6.06 8.87
N VAL A 68 9.05 -7.03 8.08
CA VAL A 68 10.28 -6.88 7.27
C VAL A 68 10.11 -5.75 6.26
N TRP A 69 8.99 -5.71 5.54
CA TRP A 69 8.69 -4.60 4.62
C TRP A 69 8.53 -3.26 5.35
N ALA A 70 7.87 -3.24 6.51
CA ALA A 70 7.74 -2.05 7.34
C ALA A 70 9.10 -1.52 7.80
N PHE A 71 10.00 -2.42 8.19
CA PHE A 71 11.36 -2.08 8.60
C PHE A 71 12.16 -1.51 7.43
N LEU A 72 12.15 -2.18 6.28
CA LEU A 72 12.89 -1.73 5.09
C LEU A 72 12.39 -0.37 4.60
N LEU A 73 11.08 -0.19 4.46
CA LEU A 73 10.50 1.08 4.03
C LEU A 73 10.70 2.16 5.09
N GLY A 74 10.54 1.82 6.37
CA GLY A 74 10.77 2.73 7.48
C GLY A 74 12.20 3.23 7.57
N PHE A 75 13.17 2.36 7.32
CA PHE A 75 14.60 2.70 7.41
C PHE A 75 15.13 3.40 6.15
N PHE A 76 14.78 2.91 4.96
CA PHE A 76 15.34 3.43 3.70
C PHE A 76 14.52 4.52 3.01
N VAL A 77 13.19 4.51 3.15
CA VAL A 77 12.31 5.45 2.43
C VAL A 77 11.89 6.59 3.35
N PHE A 78 11.38 6.24 4.54
CA PHE A 78 10.79 7.21 5.46
C PHE A 78 11.79 7.77 6.46
N GLY A 79 12.84 7.02 6.80
CA GLY A 79 13.81 7.43 7.83
C GLY A 79 13.16 7.67 9.20
N GLU A 80 12.16 6.89 9.57
CA GLU A 80 11.40 7.05 10.83
C GLU A 80 11.51 5.79 11.70
N ALA A 81 11.70 5.99 13.02
CA ALA A 81 11.57 4.94 14.02
C ALA A 81 10.72 5.42 15.19
N PHE A 82 9.77 4.59 15.64
CA PHE A 82 8.87 4.91 16.74
C PHE A 82 8.09 6.23 16.54
N GLY A 83 7.85 6.65 15.29
CA GLY A 83 7.22 7.93 14.96
C GLY A 83 8.10 9.17 15.15
N MET A 84 9.42 9.01 15.29
CA MET A 84 10.39 10.10 15.21
C MET A 84 11.26 9.94 13.97
N PRO A 85 11.49 11.01 13.19
CA PRO A 85 12.43 10.97 12.08
C PRO A 85 13.88 10.90 12.59
N PHE A 86 14.77 10.23 11.84
CA PHE A 86 16.19 10.11 12.20
C PHE A 86 16.90 11.47 12.14
N HIS A 87 16.58 12.28 11.13
CA HIS A 87 17.06 13.64 10.96
C HIS A 87 15.87 14.61 10.89
N PRO A 88 16.01 15.86 11.38
CA PRO A 88 14.98 16.87 11.21
C PRO A 88 14.84 17.23 9.73
N ALA A 89 13.61 17.46 9.28
CA ALA A 89 13.34 17.84 7.90
C ALA A 89 14.02 19.18 7.55
N LEU A 90 14.55 19.29 6.32
CA LEU A 90 15.21 20.49 5.82
C LEU A 90 14.22 21.69 5.85
N GLY A 91 14.38 22.59 6.82
CA GLY A 91 13.50 23.75 7.03
C GLY A 91 12.60 23.69 8.27
N HIS A 92 12.52 22.55 8.96
CA HIS A 92 11.80 22.39 10.23
C HIS A 92 12.73 21.82 11.33
N PRO A 93 13.72 22.60 11.80
CA PRO A 93 14.64 22.16 12.86
C PRO A 93 13.98 22.00 14.24
N GLU A 94 12.71 22.39 14.37
CA GLU A 94 11.91 22.24 15.60
C GLU A 94 11.34 20.83 15.78
N GLU A 95 11.41 19.95 14.77
CA GLU A 95 10.92 18.58 14.90
C GLU A 95 11.85 17.72 15.76
N LEU A 96 11.25 16.98 16.70
CA LEU A 96 11.97 16.01 17.53
C LEU A 96 12.51 14.85 16.69
N SER A 97 13.81 14.89 16.45
CA SER A 97 14.55 13.85 15.74
C SER A 97 15.46 13.05 16.68
N PHE A 98 15.92 11.89 16.20
CA PHE A 98 16.94 11.09 16.92
C PHE A 98 18.27 11.83 17.11
N GLU A 99 18.57 12.84 16.29
CA GLU A 99 19.71 13.73 16.51
C GLU A 99 19.62 14.49 17.83
N SER A 100 18.42 14.86 18.28
CA SER A 100 18.22 15.47 19.60
C SER A 100 18.63 14.54 20.75
N PHE A 101 18.69 13.23 20.50
CA PHE A 101 19.14 12.21 21.44
C PHE A 101 20.61 11.77 21.19
N GLY A 102 21.32 12.39 20.25
CA GLY A 102 22.73 12.10 19.95
C GLY A 102 22.97 10.82 19.13
N ILE A 103 21.93 10.26 18.50
CA ILE A 103 22.04 9.09 17.62
C ILE A 103 22.02 9.57 16.17
N TYR A 104 23.19 9.57 15.54
CA TYR A 104 23.35 9.91 14.12
C TYR A 104 23.33 8.64 13.28
N VAL A 105 22.21 8.40 12.58
CA VAL A 105 22.11 7.35 11.56
C VAL A 105 22.43 8.01 10.23
N PRO A 106 23.41 7.56 9.42
CA PRO A 106 23.84 8.25 8.19
C PRO A 106 22.87 8.08 7.00
N LEU A 107 21.56 8.22 7.23
CA LEU A 107 20.50 8.13 6.23
C LEU A 107 19.50 9.27 6.41
N ASP A 108 19.42 10.14 5.41
CA ASP A 108 18.38 11.16 5.32
C ASP A 108 17.06 10.53 4.87
N ALA A 109 15.95 10.98 5.45
CA ALA A 109 14.62 10.55 5.04
C ALA A 109 14.35 11.00 3.60
N LEU A 110 14.05 10.04 2.72
CA LEU A 110 13.73 10.32 1.31
C LEU A 110 12.34 10.95 1.17
N ILE A 111 11.41 10.63 2.08
CA ILE A 111 10.05 11.19 2.15
C ILE A 111 9.64 11.37 3.61
N HIS A 112 9.33 12.60 4.03
CA HIS A 112 8.79 12.85 5.37
C HIS A 112 7.27 12.67 5.33
N LYS A 113 6.73 11.67 6.04
CA LYS A 113 5.28 11.37 5.97
C LYS A 113 4.39 12.52 6.43
N GLY A 114 4.89 13.37 7.32
CA GLY A 114 4.16 14.52 7.86
C GLY A 114 4.05 15.70 6.89
N LEU A 115 5.07 15.91 6.03
CA LEU A 115 5.19 17.09 5.17
C LEU A 115 4.91 16.78 3.69
N ASP A 116 5.29 15.59 3.24
CA ASP A 116 5.22 15.17 1.83
C ASP A 116 3.95 14.38 1.50
N ILE A 117 2.79 14.90 1.92
CA ILE A 117 1.47 14.28 1.70
C ILE A 117 1.25 13.94 0.22
N LYS A 118 1.71 14.83 -0.68
CA LYS A 118 1.59 14.67 -2.13
C LYS A 118 2.38 13.46 -2.64
N ASP A 119 3.57 13.20 -2.12
CA ASP A 119 4.39 12.06 -2.49
C ASP A 119 3.79 10.74 -2.00
N MET A 120 3.21 10.73 -0.80
CA MET A 120 2.45 9.59 -0.28
C MET A 120 1.22 9.27 -1.13
N MET A 121 0.46 10.28 -1.52
CA MET A 121 -0.66 10.09 -2.45
C MET A 121 -0.18 9.56 -3.80
N TYR A 122 0.89 10.13 -4.37
CA TYR A 122 1.46 9.66 -5.63
C TYR A 122 1.88 8.19 -5.56
N LEU A 123 2.61 7.80 -4.51
CA LEU A 123 3.08 6.42 -4.34
C LEU A 123 1.92 5.43 -4.17
N SER A 124 0.84 5.84 -3.47
CA SER A 124 -0.37 5.02 -3.36
C SER A 124 -1.06 4.80 -4.70
N LEU A 125 -1.10 5.81 -5.57
CA LEU A 125 -1.64 5.70 -6.92
C LEU A 125 -0.73 4.86 -7.82
N LEU A 126 0.59 4.94 -7.65
CA LEU A 126 1.54 4.07 -8.34
C LEU A 126 1.31 2.60 -7.96
N PHE A 127 1.12 2.31 -6.68
CA PHE A 127 0.78 0.96 -6.22
C PHE A 127 -0.59 0.50 -6.74
N ALA A 128 -1.56 1.40 -6.83
CA ALA A 128 -2.83 1.10 -7.49
C ALA A 128 -2.62 0.64 -8.93
N ALA A 129 -1.82 1.39 -9.70
CA ALA A 129 -1.53 1.09 -11.08
C ALA A 129 -0.79 -0.24 -11.25
N LEU A 130 0.22 -0.50 -10.42
CA LEU A 130 0.99 -1.74 -10.46
C LEU A 130 0.16 -2.96 -10.04
N HIS A 131 -0.61 -2.84 -8.95
CA HIS A 131 -1.35 -3.96 -8.38
C HIS A 131 -2.59 -4.32 -9.20
N LEU A 132 -3.43 -3.33 -9.53
CA LEU A 132 -4.57 -3.56 -10.41
C LEU A 132 -4.11 -3.92 -11.83
N GLY A 133 -3.02 -3.31 -12.31
CA GLY A 133 -2.39 -3.64 -13.57
C GLY A 133 -1.97 -5.11 -13.64
N ALA A 134 -1.27 -5.60 -12.62
CA ALA A 134 -0.93 -7.02 -12.49
C ALA A 134 -2.19 -7.90 -12.45
N GLY A 135 -3.25 -7.47 -11.76
CA GLY A 135 -4.54 -8.15 -11.77
C GLY A 135 -5.14 -8.29 -13.18
N TYR A 136 -5.11 -7.23 -14.00
CA TYR A 136 -5.57 -7.29 -15.39
C TYR A 136 -4.67 -8.17 -16.27
N VAL A 137 -3.35 -8.19 -16.03
CA VAL A 137 -2.42 -9.08 -16.74
C VAL A 137 -2.72 -10.55 -16.42
N PHE A 138 -2.95 -10.90 -15.15
CA PHE A 138 -3.36 -12.26 -14.79
C PHE A 138 -4.71 -12.63 -15.42
N GLY A 139 -5.67 -11.70 -15.43
CA GLY A 139 -6.94 -11.88 -16.12
C GLY A 139 -6.78 -12.12 -17.63
N PHE A 140 -5.85 -11.40 -18.28
CA PHE A 140 -5.52 -11.57 -19.70
C PHE A 140 -4.94 -12.96 -19.98
N VAL A 141 -3.97 -13.41 -19.19
CA VAL A 141 -3.34 -14.74 -19.33
C VAL A 141 -4.37 -15.86 -19.15
N ASN A 142 -5.31 -15.70 -18.22
CA ASN A 142 -6.36 -16.69 -17.98
C ASN A 142 -7.38 -16.79 -19.14
N GLU A 143 -7.79 -15.64 -19.70
CA GLU A 143 -8.76 -15.58 -20.81
C GLU A 143 -8.14 -15.95 -22.16
N LEU A 144 -6.82 -15.78 -22.33
CA LEU A 144 -6.08 -16.20 -23.54
C LEU A 144 -6.29 -17.68 -23.89
N GLY A 145 -6.45 -18.54 -22.88
CA GLY A 145 -6.71 -19.97 -23.06
C GLY A 145 -8.16 -20.32 -23.45
N HIS A 146 -9.10 -19.38 -23.29
CA HIS A 146 -10.53 -19.63 -23.52
C HIS A 146 -11.05 -18.90 -24.76
N ASN A 147 -10.83 -17.58 -24.89
CA ASN A 147 -11.30 -16.80 -26.04
C ASN A 147 -10.49 -15.51 -26.24
N LYS A 148 -10.01 -15.30 -27.47
CA LYS A 148 -9.19 -14.14 -27.86
C LYS A 148 -9.92 -12.79 -27.70
N ARG A 149 -11.26 -12.75 -27.84
CA ARG A 149 -12.03 -11.51 -27.70
C ARG A 149 -12.08 -11.00 -26.26
N TYR A 150 -12.34 -11.88 -25.28
CA TYR A 150 -12.37 -11.51 -23.87
C TYR A 150 -10.98 -11.16 -23.33
N ALA A 151 -9.94 -11.82 -23.84
CA ALA A 151 -8.56 -11.42 -23.57
C ALA A 151 -8.28 -9.99 -24.07
N LEU A 152 -8.66 -9.67 -25.31
CA LEU A 152 -8.45 -8.32 -25.86
C LEU A 152 -9.19 -7.23 -25.06
N ALA A 153 -10.38 -7.53 -24.54
CA ALA A 153 -11.10 -6.64 -23.64
C ALA A 153 -10.33 -6.37 -22.33
N LYS A 154 -9.71 -7.40 -21.71
CA LYS A 154 -8.88 -7.22 -20.50
C LYS A 154 -7.64 -6.36 -20.76
N LEU A 155 -7.06 -6.46 -21.96
CA LEU A 155 -5.97 -5.58 -22.40
C LEU A 155 -6.45 -4.13 -22.59
N GLY A 156 -7.65 -3.92 -23.14
CA GLY A 156 -8.28 -2.61 -23.20
C GLY A 156 -8.45 -1.96 -21.82
N TRP A 157 -8.96 -2.72 -20.85
CA TRP A 157 -9.11 -2.25 -19.47
C TRP A 157 -7.77 -1.93 -18.78
N PHE A 158 -6.71 -2.69 -19.08
CA PHE A 158 -5.36 -2.38 -18.62
C PHE A 158 -4.86 -1.03 -19.19
N LEU A 159 -5.09 -0.78 -20.48
CA LEU A 159 -4.76 0.50 -21.11
C LEU A 159 -5.58 1.66 -20.52
N CYS A 160 -6.87 1.45 -20.26
CA CYS A 160 -7.72 2.44 -19.60
C CYS A 160 -7.22 2.76 -18.18
N LEU A 161 -6.80 1.74 -17.42
CA LEU A 161 -6.21 1.93 -16.10
C LEU A 161 -4.93 2.76 -16.17
N PHE A 162 -4.06 2.46 -17.14
CA PHE A 162 -2.85 3.24 -17.35
C PHE A 162 -3.16 4.69 -17.75
N GLY A 163 -4.16 4.90 -18.63
CA GLY A 163 -4.66 6.22 -18.98
C GLY A 163 -5.14 6.99 -17.74
N LEU A 164 -5.94 6.36 -16.89
CA LEU A 164 -6.43 6.96 -15.65
C LEU A 164 -5.29 7.30 -14.68
N PHE A 165 -4.28 6.44 -14.57
CA PHE A 165 -3.07 6.71 -13.78
C PHE A 165 -2.31 7.94 -14.31
N THR A 166 -2.09 8.04 -15.63
CA THR A 166 -1.43 9.21 -16.23
C THR A 166 -2.20 10.52 -16.02
N LEU A 167 -3.54 10.45 -16.01
CA LEU A 167 -4.41 11.60 -15.74
C LEU A 167 -4.31 12.04 -14.28
N LEU A 168 -4.41 11.10 -13.33
CA LEU A 168 -4.32 11.45 -11.90
C LEU A 168 -2.93 11.97 -11.54
N THR A 169 -1.87 11.38 -12.11
CA THR A 169 -0.49 11.81 -11.86
C THR A 169 -0.13 13.12 -12.53
N SER A 170 -0.80 13.55 -13.59
CA SER A 170 -0.60 14.88 -14.16
C SER A 170 -1.09 15.98 -13.21
N ILE A 171 -2.15 15.73 -12.44
CA ILE A 171 -2.66 16.64 -11.41
C ILE A 171 -1.67 16.75 -10.24
N LEU A 172 -1.00 15.64 -9.89
CA LEU A 172 -0.04 15.55 -8.77
C LEU A 172 1.42 15.82 -9.18
N SER A 173 1.67 16.31 -10.40
CA SER A 173 2.98 16.27 -11.08
C SER A 173 4.11 17.15 -10.51
N TRP A 174 3.88 17.83 -9.39
CA TRP A 174 4.81 18.78 -8.78
C TRP A 174 5.67 18.16 -7.66
N SER A 175 5.90 16.85 -7.70
CA SER A 175 6.56 16.11 -6.62
C SER A 175 7.89 15.50 -7.08
N PRO A 176 8.96 15.49 -6.25
CA PRO A 176 10.27 14.90 -6.61
C PRO A 176 10.15 13.42 -6.99
N VAL A 177 9.29 12.68 -6.28
CA VAL A 177 9.01 11.26 -6.57
C VAL A 177 8.34 11.12 -7.93
N ALA A 178 7.39 11.99 -8.26
CA ALA A 178 6.74 11.98 -9.57
C ALA A 178 7.76 12.19 -10.70
N HIS A 179 8.74 13.08 -10.53
CA HIS A 179 9.81 13.27 -11.50
C HIS A 179 10.69 12.03 -11.64
N TRP A 180 11.09 11.39 -10.53
CA TRP A 180 11.88 10.16 -10.58
C TRP A 180 11.14 9.03 -11.30
N VAL A 181 9.86 8.80 -10.96
CA VAL A 181 9.03 7.75 -11.59
C VAL A 181 8.82 8.02 -13.09
N TRP A 182 8.60 9.27 -13.48
CA TRP A 182 8.41 9.59 -14.89
C TRP A 182 9.71 9.57 -15.71
N ASN A 183 10.84 9.89 -15.10
CA ASN A 183 12.12 9.96 -15.83
C ASN A 183 12.83 8.60 -15.90
N VAL A 184 12.68 7.75 -14.88
CA VAL A 184 13.41 6.49 -14.80
C VAL A 184 12.57 5.32 -15.33
N PRO A 185 11.54 4.80 -14.62
CA PRO A 185 10.79 3.65 -15.09
C PRO A 185 9.80 3.95 -16.22
N LEU A 186 9.28 5.17 -16.32
CA LEU A 186 8.27 5.55 -17.34
C LEU A 186 8.80 6.53 -18.39
N GLY A 187 10.12 6.73 -18.49
CA GLY A 187 10.73 7.70 -19.43
C GLY A 187 10.50 7.35 -20.91
N TRP A 188 10.21 6.09 -21.21
CA TRP A 188 9.85 5.61 -22.54
C TRP A 188 8.39 5.90 -22.90
N PHE A 189 7.55 6.28 -21.93
CA PHE A 189 6.14 6.57 -22.16
C PHE A 189 5.95 8.08 -22.38
N PRO A 190 5.30 8.50 -23.49
CA PRO A 190 5.11 9.91 -23.78
C PRO A 190 4.20 10.54 -22.72
N ARG A 191 4.78 11.34 -21.82
CA ARG A 191 4.07 12.06 -20.75
C ARG A 191 3.07 13.08 -21.31
N THR A 192 3.41 13.70 -22.43
CA THR A 192 2.61 14.74 -23.08
C THR A 192 2.82 14.64 -24.60
N LEU A 193 1.80 14.19 -25.34
CA LEU A 193 1.73 14.51 -26.77
C LEU A 193 1.32 15.99 -26.84
N GLU A 194 2.26 16.87 -27.18
CA GLU A 194 2.08 18.32 -27.11
C GLU A 194 0.92 18.82 -27.98
N ARG A 195 -0.22 19.08 -27.33
CA ARG A 195 -1.12 20.20 -27.61
C ARG A 195 -1.83 20.53 -26.30
N ASN A 196 -1.68 21.77 -25.83
CA ASN A 196 -2.31 22.27 -24.61
C ASN A 196 -3.84 22.29 -24.75
N LEU A 197 -4.48 21.13 -24.57
CA LEU A 197 -5.91 21.06 -24.30
C LEU A 197 -6.10 21.33 -22.81
N SER A 198 -6.47 22.57 -22.49
CA SER A 198 -6.95 22.92 -21.16
C SER A 198 -8.28 22.18 -20.93
N GLY A 199 -8.33 21.36 -19.89
CA GLY A 199 -9.60 20.81 -19.42
C GLY A 199 -10.55 21.91 -18.94
N PHE A 200 -11.78 21.54 -18.59
CA PHE A 200 -12.79 22.45 -18.02
C PHE A 200 -12.30 23.18 -16.74
N VAL A 201 -11.24 22.67 -16.10
CA VAL A 201 -10.60 23.21 -14.87
C VAL A 201 -9.25 23.92 -15.16
N GLY A 202 -8.90 24.17 -16.43
CA GLY A 202 -7.69 24.92 -16.79
C GLY A 202 -6.36 24.18 -16.62
N GLN A 203 -6.37 22.90 -16.26
CA GLN A 203 -5.17 22.06 -16.16
C GLN A 203 -4.85 21.38 -17.51
N PRO A 204 -3.56 21.23 -17.89
CA PRO A 204 -3.17 20.52 -19.11
C PRO A 204 -3.45 19.03 -18.94
N ILE A 205 -4.43 18.52 -19.69
CA ILE A 205 -4.73 17.08 -19.70
C ILE A 205 -3.77 16.42 -20.71
N PRO A 206 -2.99 15.39 -20.32
CA PRO A 206 -2.16 14.68 -21.28
C PRO A 206 -3.06 13.97 -22.29
N LEU A 207 -2.96 14.33 -23.57
CA LEU A 207 -3.79 13.75 -24.65
C LEU A 207 -3.69 12.23 -24.69
N VAL A 208 -2.55 11.67 -24.27
CA VAL A 208 -2.33 10.23 -24.16
C VAL A 208 -3.30 9.56 -23.18
N SER A 209 -3.64 10.19 -22.05
CA SER A 209 -4.63 9.64 -21.13
C SER A 209 -6.00 9.56 -21.80
N LEU A 210 -6.37 10.62 -22.51
CA LEU A 210 -7.66 10.73 -23.19
C LEU A 210 -7.73 9.75 -24.36
N LEU A 211 -6.64 9.57 -25.12
CA LEU A 211 -6.54 8.59 -26.20
C LEU A 211 -6.63 7.15 -25.68
N LEU A 212 -5.96 6.83 -24.57
CA LEU A 212 -6.05 5.49 -23.96
C LEU A 212 -7.46 5.20 -23.43
N ILE A 213 -8.10 6.18 -22.80
CA ILE A 213 -9.47 6.05 -22.28
C ILE A 213 -10.48 5.95 -23.43
N PHE A 214 -10.39 6.83 -24.43
CA PHE A 214 -11.27 6.79 -25.62
C PHE A 214 -11.00 5.59 -26.51
N GLY A 215 -9.75 5.14 -26.64
CA GLY A 215 -9.39 3.93 -27.38
C GLY A 215 -9.96 2.67 -26.75
N CYS A 216 -10.01 2.62 -25.41
CA CYS A 216 -10.75 1.58 -24.70
C CYS A 216 -12.26 1.68 -24.95
N LEU A 217 -12.81 2.91 -24.94
CA LEU A 217 -14.25 3.16 -25.11
C LEU A 217 -14.76 2.85 -26.53
N LEU A 218 -13.94 3.13 -27.55
CA LEU A 218 -14.32 3.01 -28.98
C LEU A 218 -13.89 1.68 -29.60
N GLY A 219 -12.90 0.97 -29.04
CA GLY A 219 -12.19 -0.07 -29.77
C GLY A 219 -12.48 -1.52 -29.40
N LEU A 220 -12.83 -1.85 -28.15
CA LEU A 220 -12.61 -3.22 -27.65
C LEU A 220 -13.70 -3.85 -26.79
N THR A 221 -14.77 -3.10 -26.45
CA THR A 221 -15.94 -3.65 -25.76
C THR A 221 -17.20 -3.04 -26.33
N GLU A 222 -17.99 -3.83 -27.04
CA GLU A 222 -19.39 -3.49 -27.37
C GLU A 222 -20.19 -3.42 -26.07
N SER A 223 -20.17 -2.29 -25.39
CA SER A 223 -21.12 -2.07 -24.30
C SER A 223 -21.33 -0.61 -23.97
N ILE A 224 -22.60 -0.23 -24.00
CA ILE A 224 -23.17 1.00 -23.42
C ILE A 224 -22.78 1.15 -21.93
N ILE A 225 -22.36 0.05 -21.28
CA ILE A 225 -21.94 -0.03 -19.87
C ILE A 225 -20.50 0.48 -19.65
N ALA A 226 -19.68 0.64 -20.70
CA ALA A 226 -18.27 1.02 -20.58
C ALA A 226 -18.01 2.30 -19.74
N PRO A 227 -18.80 3.39 -19.83
CA PRO A 227 -18.60 4.57 -18.98
C PRO A 227 -18.77 4.28 -17.48
N ILE A 228 -19.72 3.41 -17.12
CA ILE A 228 -19.98 3.01 -15.73
C ILE A 228 -18.81 2.19 -15.20
N GLU A 229 -18.25 1.30 -16.04
CA GLU A 229 -17.07 0.51 -15.68
C GLU A 229 -15.80 1.36 -15.53
N VAL A 230 -15.61 2.41 -16.36
CA VAL A 230 -14.53 3.39 -16.18
C VAL A 230 -14.68 4.13 -14.84
N ALA A 231 -15.89 4.55 -14.48
CA ALA A 231 -16.14 5.18 -13.19
C ALA A 231 -15.87 4.22 -12.00
N SER A 232 -16.23 2.94 -12.15
CA SER A 232 -15.87 1.90 -11.18
C SER A 232 -14.35 1.71 -11.10
N LEU A 233 -13.63 1.74 -12.22
CA LEU A 233 -12.17 1.65 -12.25
C LEU A 233 -11.53 2.85 -11.54
N LEU A 234 -12.04 4.06 -11.77
CA LEU A 234 -11.63 5.26 -11.04
C LEU A 234 -11.83 5.08 -9.53
N ALA A 235 -12.99 4.60 -9.10
CA ALA A 235 -13.28 4.35 -7.68
C ALA A 235 -12.31 3.33 -7.06
N ASN A 236 -11.97 2.27 -7.81
CA ASN A 236 -10.98 1.28 -7.37
C ASN A 236 -9.60 1.91 -7.20
N VAL A 237 -9.13 2.71 -8.17
CA VAL A 237 -7.83 3.41 -8.08
C VAL A 237 -7.83 4.43 -6.93
N MET A 238 -8.91 5.19 -6.76
CA MET A 238 -9.04 6.16 -5.67
C MET A 238 -9.08 5.48 -4.30
N SER A 239 -9.56 4.23 -4.19
CA SER A 239 -9.54 3.51 -2.91
C SER A 239 -8.11 3.24 -2.39
N TYR A 240 -7.10 3.20 -3.26
CA TYR A 240 -5.69 3.09 -2.86
C TYR A 240 -5.17 4.32 -2.12
N THR A 241 -5.81 5.49 -2.26
CA THR A 241 -5.45 6.67 -1.45
C THR A 241 -5.54 6.39 0.05
N ARG A 242 -6.30 5.36 0.46
CA ARG A 242 -6.35 4.90 1.85
C ARG A 242 -5.00 4.39 2.38
N LEU A 243 -4.13 3.86 1.51
CA LEU A 243 -2.75 3.50 1.87
C LEU A 243 -1.99 4.72 2.39
N ALA A 244 -2.05 5.83 1.65
CA ALA A 244 -1.43 7.08 2.04
C ALA A 244 -2.06 7.66 3.31
N GLY A 245 -3.40 7.69 3.38
CA GLY A 245 -4.12 8.24 4.53
C GLY A 245 -3.81 7.52 5.85
N LEU A 246 -3.74 6.18 5.84
CA LEU A 246 -3.38 5.42 7.04
C LEU A 246 -1.92 5.60 7.43
N GLY A 247 -1.00 5.66 6.45
CA GLY A 247 0.42 5.89 6.70
C GLY A 247 0.70 7.26 7.32
N ILE A 248 0.12 8.31 6.74
CA ILE A 248 0.23 9.69 7.24
C ILE A 248 -0.44 9.80 8.61
N GLY A 249 -1.66 9.28 8.76
CA GLY A 249 -2.41 9.35 10.02
C GLY A 249 -1.68 8.68 11.18
N LYS A 250 -1.08 7.49 10.95
CA LYS A 250 -0.26 6.82 11.97
C LYS A 250 0.96 7.66 12.35
N ALA A 251 1.68 8.19 11.36
CA ALA A 251 2.88 8.99 11.59
C ALA A 251 2.56 10.26 12.39
N ALA A 252 1.49 10.97 12.02
CA ALA A 252 1.03 12.18 12.70
C ALA A 252 0.61 11.93 14.16
N ILE A 253 -0.10 10.82 14.42
CA ILE A 253 -0.49 10.46 15.80
C ILE A 253 0.76 10.11 16.63
N ALA A 254 1.70 9.35 16.05
CA ALA A 254 2.92 8.96 16.74
C ALA A 254 3.80 10.17 17.07
N SER A 255 4.02 11.06 16.09
CA SER A 255 4.82 12.27 16.30
C SER A 255 4.15 13.21 17.31
N ALA A 256 2.83 13.39 17.26
CA ALA A 256 2.11 14.22 18.22
C ALA A 256 2.25 13.71 19.67
N PHE A 257 2.13 12.40 19.90
CA PHE A 257 2.35 11.82 21.23
C PHE A 257 3.79 12.01 21.68
N ASN A 258 4.76 11.79 20.78
CA ASN A 258 6.16 11.99 21.09
C ASN A 258 6.45 13.44 21.49
N THR A 259 5.97 14.42 20.72
CA THR A 259 6.13 15.85 21.04
C THR A 259 5.52 16.21 22.38
N ILE A 260 4.26 15.85 22.61
CA ILE A 260 3.57 16.19 23.87
C ILE A 260 4.26 15.57 25.09
N ILE A 261 4.70 14.31 24.99
CA ILE A 261 5.22 13.57 26.14
C ILE A 261 6.71 13.86 26.38
N LEU A 262 7.54 13.93 25.33
CA LEU A 262 8.99 14.17 25.47
C LEU A 262 9.30 15.63 25.78
N GLU A 263 8.68 16.59 25.09
CA GLU A 263 8.91 18.00 25.41
C GLU A 263 8.19 18.42 26.69
N GLY A 264 6.96 17.94 26.89
CA GLY A 264 6.14 18.34 28.04
C GLY A 264 6.59 17.73 29.37
N LEU A 265 6.77 16.41 29.43
CA LEU A 265 7.04 15.74 30.72
C LEU A 265 8.53 15.56 31.00
N ILE A 266 9.34 15.20 30.01
CA ILE A 266 10.75 14.84 30.23
C ILE A 266 11.62 16.09 30.41
N ARG A 267 11.32 17.20 29.73
CA ARG A 267 12.07 18.46 29.88
C ARG A 267 11.73 19.24 31.16
N SER A 268 10.66 18.88 31.86
CA SER A 268 10.25 19.50 33.14
C SER A 268 11.21 19.21 34.31
N GLY A 269 12.12 18.22 34.17
CA GLY A 269 13.24 17.98 35.09
C GLY A 269 12.87 17.40 36.46
N GLN A 270 11.59 17.12 36.74
CA GLN A 270 11.15 16.51 37.99
C GLN A 270 11.02 14.99 37.88
N ILE A 271 11.57 14.28 38.86
CA ILE A 271 11.63 12.81 38.89
C ILE A 271 10.22 12.18 38.84
N GLY A 272 9.22 12.81 39.47
CA GLY A 272 7.83 12.34 39.44
C GLY A 272 7.17 12.43 38.05
N PHE A 273 7.40 13.53 37.33
CA PHE A 273 6.91 13.69 35.96
C PHE A 273 7.68 12.84 34.95
N LEU A 274 8.94 12.49 35.25
CA LEU A 274 9.72 11.57 34.41
C LEU A 274 9.10 10.16 34.38
N ILE A 275 8.81 9.58 35.55
CA ILE A 275 8.22 8.22 35.63
C ILE A 275 6.86 8.19 34.95
N LEU A 276 6.03 9.21 35.21
CA LEU A 276 4.72 9.34 34.59
C LEU A 276 4.84 9.47 33.06
N GLY A 277 5.80 10.27 32.58
CA GLY A 277 6.06 10.46 31.15
C GLY A 277 6.46 9.17 30.45
N VAL A 278 7.34 8.37 31.05
CA VAL A 278 7.74 7.07 30.47
C VAL A 278 6.55 6.11 30.38
N VAL A 279 5.71 6.06 31.42
CA VAL A 279 4.51 5.20 31.41
C VAL A 279 3.54 5.62 30.30
N PHE A 280 3.27 6.92 30.17
CA PHE A 280 2.41 7.44 29.11
C PHE A 280 3.00 7.24 27.71
N LEU A 281 4.32 7.36 27.55
CA LEU A 281 5.00 7.12 26.28
C LEU A 281 4.83 5.67 25.84
N VAL A 282 5.07 4.71 26.74
CA VAL A 282 4.89 3.28 26.45
C VAL A 282 3.44 2.98 26.09
N LEU A 283 2.48 3.57 26.81
CA LEU A 283 1.05 3.37 26.54
C LEU A 283 0.64 3.98 25.19
N ALA A 284 1.10 5.19 24.88
CA ALA A 284 0.84 5.85 23.60
C ALA A 284 1.43 5.04 22.44
N GLN A 285 2.66 4.55 22.59
CA GLN A 285 3.33 3.75 21.57
C GLN A 285 2.63 2.40 21.37
N LEU A 286 2.18 1.76 22.46
CA LEU A 286 1.39 0.53 22.40
C LEU A 286 0.06 0.76 21.66
N LEU A 287 -0.61 1.88 21.92
CA LEU A 287 -1.86 2.23 21.26
C LEU A 287 -1.66 2.41 19.76
N VAL A 288 -0.66 3.19 19.35
CA VAL A 288 -0.35 3.42 17.93
C VAL A 288 0.07 2.12 17.25
N PHE A 289 0.85 1.28 17.93
CA PHE A 289 1.21 -0.04 17.43
C PHE A 289 -0.02 -0.92 17.15
N LEU A 290 -0.94 -1.01 18.11
CA LEU A 290 -2.10 -1.88 18.02
C LEU A 290 -3.11 -1.38 16.98
N LEU A 291 -3.38 -0.07 16.96
CA LEU A 291 -4.19 0.57 15.93
C LEU A 291 -3.57 0.39 14.54
N GLY A 292 -2.26 0.58 14.42
CA GLY A 292 -1.52 0.37 13.18
C GLY A 292 -1.61 -1.07 12.69
N TRP A 293 -1.43 -2.06 13.57
CA TRP A 293 -1.51 -3.47 13.22
C TRP A 293 -2.89 -3.87 12.67
N ILE A 294 -3.96 -3.53 13.39
CA ILE A 294 -5.33 -3.91 13.02
C ILE A 294 -5.77 -3.16 11.75
N SER A 295 -5.57 -1.85 11.70
CA SER A 295 -6.00 -1.03 10.55
C SER A 295 -5.26 -1.40 9.27
N ALA A 296 -3.93 -1.54 9.32
CA ALA A 296 -3.13 -1.92 8.18
C ALA A 296 -3.44 -3.36 7.72
N GLY A 297 -3.65 -4.29 8.66
CA GLY A 297 -4.02 -5.67 8.35
C GLY A 297 -5.36 -5.77 7.60
N ILE A 298 -6.42 -5.16 8.14
CA ILE A 298 -7.76 -5.19 7.50
C ILE A 298 -7.73 -4.49 6.14
N GLN A 299 -7.05 -3.36 6.04
CA GLN A 299 -7.02 -2.60 4.79
C GLN A 299 -6.20 -3.29 3.71
N ALA A 300 -5.06 -3.91 4.06
CA ALA A 300 -4.27 -4.70 3.11
C ALA A 300 -5.10 -5.87 2.54
N LEU A 301 -5.91 -6.54 3.38
CA LEU A 301 -6.83 -7.58 2.92
C LEU A 301 -7.92 -7.04 2.00
N ARG A 302 -8.48 -5.85 2.31
CA ARG A 302 -9.51 -5.23 1.47
C ARG A 302 -9.00 -4.92 0.06
N LEU A 303 -7.82 -4.32 -0.07
CA LEU A 303 -7.23 -3.98 -1.38
C LEU A 303 -7.06 -5.25 -2.24
N ASN A 304 -6.65 -6.36 -1.62
CA ASN A 304 -6.50 -7.64 -2.32
C ASN A 304 -7.85 -8.27 -2.71
N TYR A 305 -8.78 -8.41 -1.75
CA TYR A 305 -10.03 -9.12 -1.97
C TYR A 305 -11.07 -8.34 -2.79
N VAL A 306 -11.20 -7.04 -2.56
CA VAL A 306 -12.27 -6.24 -3.17
C VAL A 306 -11.81 -5.58 -4.46
N GLU A 307 -10.56 -5.14 -4.54
CA GLU A 307 -10.13 -4.33 -5.68
C GLU A 307 -9.38 -5.17 -6.72
N ALA A 308 -8.51 -6.08 -6.30
CA ALA A 308 -7.72 -6.89 -7.23
C ALA A 308 -8.39 -8.22 -7.62
N PHE A 309 -8.91 -8.99 -6.67
CA PHE A 309 -9.46 -10.32 -6.99
C PHE A 309 -10.65 -10.25 -7.96
N ILE A 310 -11.51 -9.23 -7.83
CA ILE A 310 -12.65 -9.03 -8.76
C ILE A 310 -12.18 -8.88 -10.22
N LYS A 311 -10.93 -8.48 -10.48
CA LYS A 311 -10.43 -8.26 -11.85
C LYS A 311 -10.08 -9.55 -12.60
N PHE A 312 -9.72 -10.61 -11.90
CA PHE A 312 -9.22 -11.86 -12.51
C PHE A 312 -9.81 -13.16 -11.94
N PHE A 313 -10.37 -13.12 -10.73
CA PHE A 313 -10.84 -14.29 -9.99
C PHE A 313 -12.36 -14.42 -10.10
N LYS A 314 -12.85 -15.56 -10.62
CA LYS A 314 -14.31 -15.83 -10.72
C LYS A 314 -14.79 -16.70 -9.55
N GLY A 315 -13.91 -17.48 -8.93
CA GLY A 315 -14.16 -18.06 -7.60
C GLY A 315 -15.24 -19.15 -7.51
N ASN A 316 -15.54 -19.83 -8.63
CA ASN A 316 -16.57 -20.87 -8.71
C ASN A 316 -16.04 -22.31 -8.51
N GLY A 317 -14.86 -22.50 -7.91
CA GLY A 317 -14.27 -23.82 -7.73
C GLY A 317 -14.88 -24.60 -6.56
N THR A 318 -14.83 -25.94 -6.63
CA THR A 318 -15.15 -26.82 -5.50
C THR A 318 -13.87 -27.29 -4.81
N PRO A 319 -13.78 -27.26 -3.46
CA PRO A 319 -12.61 -27.73 -2.75
C PRO A 319 -12.42 -29.24 -2.98
N PHE A 320 -11.21 -29.64 -3.38
CA PHE A 320 -10.87 -31.05 -3.53
C PHE A 320 -10.88 -31.73 -2.16
N ARG A 321 -11.81 -32.67 -1.96
CA ARG A 321 -11.88 -33.54 -0.78
C ARG A 321 -11.39 -34.93 -1.16
N PRO A 322 -10.12 -35.30 -0.89
CA PRO A 322 -9.63 -36.63 -1.18
C PRO A 322 -10.36 -37.67 -0.33
N PHE A 323 -10.70 -38.81 -0.94
CA PHE A 323 -11.31 -39.92 -0.23
C PHE A 323 -10.31 -40.51 0.78
N GLY A 324 -10.63 -40.43 2.08
CA GLY A 324 -9.84 -41.07 3.15
C GLY A 324 -8.94 -40.15 3.99
N ALA A 325 -8.93 -38.83 3.78
CA ALA A 325 -8.24 -37.94 4.73
C ALA A 325 -9.05 -37.82 6.03
N ARG A 326 -8.43 -38.15 7.17
CA ARG A 326 -8.95 -37.75 8.48
C ARG A 326 -9.10 -36.23 8.47
N THR A 327 -10.33 -35.76 8.69
CA THR A 327 -10.65 -34.35 8.91
C THR A 327 -9.68 -33.74 9.92
N THR A 328 -8.65 -33.03 9.44
CA THR A 328 -7.94 -32.06 10.28
C THR A 328 -8.94 -30.96 10.55
N SER A 329 -9.41 -30.92 11.79
CA SER A 329 -10.38 -29.99 12.33
C SER A 329 -10.10 -28.56 11.85
N GLU A 330 -11.07 -27.99 11.12
CA GLU A 330 -11.15 -26.55 10.92
C GLU A 330 -11.40 -25.89 12.30
N VAL A 331 -10.37 -25.26 12.87
CA VAL A 331 -10.49 -24.23 13.91
C VAL A 331 -9.43 -23.15 13.68
#